data_AF-A0A3A8TKB9-F1
#
_entry.id   AF-A0A3A8TKB9-F1
#
_cell.length_a   1.000
_cell.length_b   1.000
_cell.length_c   1.000
_cell.angle_alpha   90.00
_cell.angle_beta   90.00
_cell.angle_gamma   90.00
#
_symmetry.space_group_name_H-M   'P 1'
#
loop_
_entity.id
_entity.type
_entity.pdbx_description
1 polymer ?
#
loop_
_entity_poly.entity_id
_entity_poly.type
_entity_poly.pdbx_seq_one_letter_code
_entity_poly.pdbx_strand_id
1 'polypeptide(L)'
;MELQAGDTFGRYELVSWLGRGGMAETWRAQLVGAAGVTKSVLIKKVLPEYADDEAFISMFISEARISATLSHGNVAQVFDFGQVEDEYFLAMEFVDGKPLDKVIKRAKKAGLGSLPIPVAVFIAMEMCRGLHYAHSRTDGSGQPLGIVHRDISPDNVLVSYEGQVKIVDFGIAKAQLLRGFKTEPGVVKGKYLFFSPEQARGEEVDARTDVWATGVVLYELLCAKLPVEGPPQTVMMKIAEGQIPAPTTLRPNLPKELNALVMQALAPDREQRFESSHAFGDALAEFLHAHYPRFSSLSLASLLRVLFRADLTHEGRELSVPKTFHDEARKWGEPSLAKILDAPPPEQVQTRRMVRAVAKPPPTETTQPDAPTVPTGPSRRVLYGASAAGGLAVAGACLWFLVGSRSPQPVAQPVPQTVAVEAPAPKVEPEPPAPSPVQEPELVAEVPAEVPDTSPAEPEATRPAHPTRKSSKPVRATQHVQAEEPTPAPVVEQPTVVAASAVQEPPPAVPESEPAPKKGVFGLLDSKRQEVQQKVSSLVKTKQQEVQQKVSGLMQSKDYDAALEAANDCAANNPDMPECYLMLGAVHAKLNHPRESTQHYETFLKLAPADHPRRAKVVEMLGKTGNAG
;
A
#
# COMPACT_ATOMS: atom_id res chain seq x y z
N MET A 1 25.76 10.50 -2.96
CA MET A 1 26.67 10.13 -4.10
C MET A 1 25.99 9.12 -5.04
N GLU A 2 26.56 8.69 -6.18
CA GLU A 2 26.03 7.48 -6.89
C GLU A 2 26.46 6.20 -6.15
N LEU A 3 25.50 5.56 -5.47
CA LEU A 3 25.72 4.35 -4.67
C LEU A 3 26.06 3.12 -5.52
N GLN A 4 26.94 2.26 -5.01
CA GLN A 4 27.43 1.03 -5.62
C GLN A 4 27.40 -0.16 -4.64
N ALA A 5 27.67 -1.36 -5.15
CA ALA A 5 27.84 -2.54 -4.30
C ALA A 5 29.21 -2.50 -3.60
N GLY A 6 29.21 -2.66 -2.28
CA GLY A 6 30.35 -2.44 -1.39
C GLY A 6 30.30 -1.11 -0.63
N ASP A 7 29.44 -0.17 -1.03
CA ASP A 7 29.30 1.12 -0.34
C ASP A 7 28.57 0.95 1.01
N THR A 8 28.89 1.83 1.97
CA THR A 8 28.16 1.92 3.24
C THR A 8 27.13 3.05 3.17
N PHE A 9 25.86 2.71 3.30
CA PHE A 9 24.76 3.65 3.40
C PHE A 9 24.25 3.70 4.85
N GLY A 10 24.74 4.68 5.61
CA GLY A 10 24.47 4.79 7.06
C GLY A 10 25.02 3.59 7.84
N ARG A 11 24.13 2.70 8.29
CA ARG A 11 24.44 1.47 9.06
C ARG A 11 24.39 0.19 8.22
N TYR A 12 24.33 0.30 6.90
CA TYR A 12 24.10 -0.81 5.98
C TYR A 12 25.18 -0.91 4.89
N GLU A 13 25.74 -2.09 4.69
CA GLU A 13 26.63 -2.42 3.58
C GLU A 13 25.79 -2.83 2.36
N LEU A 14 25.88 -2.10 1.24
CA LEU A 14 25.09 -2.37 0.04
C LEU A 14 25.66 -3.57 -0.73
N VAL A 15 24.88 -4.66 -0.84
CA VAL A 15 25.32 -5.91 -1.47
C VAL A 15 25.02 -5.93 -2.96
N SER A 16 23.82 -5.49 -3.36
CA SER A 16 23.41 -5.47 -4.78
C SER A 16 22.18 -4.60 -5.00
N TRP A 17 22.20 -3.77 -6.05
CA TRP A 17 21.00 -3.09 -6.57
C TRP A 17 19.97 -4.13 -7.05
N LEU A 18 18.70 -3.94 -6.67
CA LEU A 18 17.58 -4.83 -7.02
C LEU A 18 16.67 -4.22 -8.08
N GLY A 19 16.53 -2.90 -8.10
CA GLY A 19 15.77 -2.19 -9.14
C GLY A 19 15.48 -0.72 -8.79
N ARG A 20 14.94 0.00 -9.78
CA ARG A 20 14.37 1.35 -9.62
C ARG A 20 12.88 1.28 -9.94
N GLY A 21 12.04 1.62 -8.97
CA GLY A 21 10.62 1.87 -9.14
C GLY A 21 10.34 3.32 -9.54
N GLY A 22 9.06 3.72 -9.59
CA GLY A 22 8.68 5.08 -9.97
C GLY A 22 9.01 6.18 -8.94
N MET A 23 9.25 5.80 -7.68
CA MET A 23 9.39 6.71 -6.52
C MET A 23 10.59 6.40 -5.62
N ALA A 24 11.14 5.18 -5.73
CA ALA A 24 12.22 4.66 -4.89
C ALA A 24 13.12 3.72 -5.69
N GLU A 25 14.39 3.63 -5.33
CA GLU A 25 15.25 2.51 -5.71
C GLU A 25 15.40 1.51 -4.55
N THR A 26 15.65 0.24 -4.89
CA THR A 26 15.76 -0.84 -3.92
C THR A 26 17.11 -1.53 -4.01
N TRP A 27 17.70 -1.76 -2.84
CA TRP A 27 19.00 -2.39 -2.67
C TRP A 27 18.87 -3.57 -1.70
N ARG A 28 19.53 -4.69 -2.00
CA ARG A 28 19.88 -5.69 -0.98
C ARG A 28 21.09 -5.16 -0.22
N ALA A 29 21.02 -5.18 1.10
CA ALA A 29 22.10 -4.76 1.97
C ALA A 29 22.28 -5.72 3.15
N GLN A 30 23.40 -5.60 3.86
CA GLN A 30 23.58 -6.17 5.19
C GLN A 30 23.49 -5.06 6.23
N LEU A 31 22.61 -5.21 7.21
CA LEU A 31 22.76 -4.53 8.49
C LEU A 31 23.94 -5.18 9.22
N VAL A 32 24.96 -4.40 9.57
CA VAL A 32 26.10 -4.86 10.37
C VAL A 32 25.86 -4.49 11.83
N GLY A 33 25.83 -5.48 12.71
CA GLY A 33 25.64 -5.33 14.16
C GLY A 33 26.95 -5.48 14.96
N ALA A 34 26.81 -5.41 16.29
CA ALA A 34 27.90 -5.70 17.20
C ALA A 34 28.47 -7.12 17.00
N ALA A 35 29.76 -7.30 17.30
CA ALA A 35 30.49 -8.57 17.11
C ALA A 35 30.44 -9.17 15.68
N GLY A 36 30.11 -8.37 14.66
CA GLY A 36 30.05 -8.82 13.26
C GLY A 36 28.78 -9.61 12.91
N VAL A 37 27.75 -9.59 13.75
CA VAL A 37 26.45 -10.21 13.42
C VAL A 37 25.79 -9.43 12.27
N THR A 38 25.66 -10.03 11.10
CA THR A 38 24.96 -9.42 9.96
C THR A 38 23.52 -9.91 9.80
N LYS A 39 22.64 -9.05 9.27
CA LYS A 39 21.27 -9.39 8.88
C LYS A 39 21.01 -8.87 7.47
N SER A 40 20.57 -9.74 6.55
CA SER A 40 20.17 -9.31 5.20
C SER A 40 18.90 -8.47 5.29
N VAL A 41 18.94 -7.28 4.69
CA VAL A 41 17.82 -6.32 4.64
C VAL A 41 17.62 -5.79 3.22
N LEU A 42 16.43 -5.27 2.94
CA LEU A 42 16.17 -4.47 1.76
C LEU A 42 16.12 -2.99 2.17
N ILE A 43 16.90 -2.15 1.50
CA ILE A 43 16.83 -0.69 1.64
C ILE A 43 16.00 -0.16 0.47
N LYS A 44 14.85 0.45 0.77
CA LYS A 44 14.01 1.19 -0.17
C LYS A 44 14.32 2.67 0.02
N LYS A 45 15.14 3.24 -0.87
CA LYS A 45 15.62 4.63 -0.81
C LYS A 45 14.76 5.51 -1.71
N VAL A 46 14.33 6.66 -1.21
CA VAL A 46 13.63 7.67 -2.02
C VAL A 46 14.55 8.13 -3.15
N LEU A 47 13.96 8.39 -4.33
CA LEU A 47 14.71 8.92 -5.46
C LEU A 47 14.87 10.45 -5.33
N PRO A 48 16.02 11.03 -5.75
CA PRO A 48 16.25 12.48 -5.66
C PRO A 48 15.17 13.35 -6.30
N GLU A 49 14.46 12.86 -7.33
CA GLU A 49 13.37 13.63 -7.96
C GLU A 49 12.14 13.84 -7.06
N TYR A 50 12.09 13.20 -5.88
CA TYR A 50 11.04 13.38 -4.86
C TYR A 50 11.60 13.87 -3.51
N ALA A 51 12.88 14.26 -3.44
CA ALA A 51 13.53 14.68 -2.19
C ALA A 51 13.10 16.06 -1.69
N ASP A 52 12.52 16.89 -2.57
CA ASP A 52 11.96 18.21 -2.24
C ASP A 52 10.41 18.22 -2.22
N ASP A 53 9.74 17.09 -2.47
CA ASP A 53 8.28 16.99 -2.46
C ASP A 53 7.77 16.69 -1.04
N GLU A 54 7.46 17.75 -0.29
CA GLU A 54 6.90 17.66 1.08
C GLU A 54 5.67 16.74 1.17
N ALA A 55 4.83 16.68 0.13
CA ALA A 55 3.63 15.85 0.12
C ALA A 55 3.99 14.37 -0.06
N PHE A 56 4.93 14.05 -0.95
CA PHE A 56 5.50 12.72 -1.09
C PHE A 56 6.25 12.27 0.18
N ILE A 57 7.05 13.15 0.79
CA ILE A 57 7.82 12.83 2.01
C ILE A 57 6.87 12.56 3.18
N SER A 58 5.85 13.40 3.37
CA SER A 58 4.79 13.17 4.38
C SER A 58 4.01 11.87 4.11
N MET A 59 3.73 11.55 2.85
CA MET A 59 3.12 10.28 2.43
C MET A 59 4.04 9.09 2.79
N PHE A 60 5.34 9.17 2.49
CA PHE A 60 6.32 8.11 2.73
C PHE A 60 6.60 7.89 4.23
N ILE A 61 6.72 8.97 5.02
CA ILE A 61 6.80 8.91 6.48
C ILE A 61 5.55 8.25 7.07
N SER A 62 4.36 8.54 6.53
CA SER A 62 3.11 7.92 7.00
C SER A 62 3.04 6.43 6.67
N GLU A 63 3.44 6.02 5.47
CA GLU A 63 3.55 4.61 5.07
C GLU A 63 4.57 3.86 5.95
N ALA A 64 5.75 4.46 6.20
CA ALA A 64 6.80 3.91 7.05
C ALA A 64 6.33 3.75 8.51
N ARG A 65 5.73 4.79 9.10
CA ARG A 65 5.23 4.77 10.48
C ARG A 65 4.21 3.68 10.73
N ILE A 66 3.26 3.47 9.82
CA ILE A 66 2.26 2.42 9.99
C ILE A 66 2.88 1.05 9.75
N SER A 67 3.70 0.89 8.72
CA SER A 67 4.38 -0.38 8.41
C SER A 67 5.32 -0.84 9.54
N ALA A 68 5.96 0.08 10.26
CA ALA A 68 6.76 -0.22 11.46
C ALA A 68 5.95 -0.78 12.65
N THR A 69 4.61 -0.60 12.67
CA THR A 69 3.73 -1.21 13.68
C THR A 69 3.23 -2.62 13.32
N LEU A 70 3.61 -3.12 12.13
CA LEU A 70 3.18 -4.42 11.61
C LEU A 70 4.31 -5.46 11.74
N SER A 71 4.01 -6.56 12.43
CA SER A 71 4.92 -7.70 12.64
C SER A 71 4.12 -8.99 12.56
N HIS A 72 4.08 -9.59 11.37
CA HIS A 72 3.31 -10.80 11.07
C HIS A 72 3.99 -11.64 9.99
N GLY A 73 3.81 -12.96 10.00
CA GLY A 73 4.47 -13.87 9.05
C GLY A 73 4.24 -13.50 7.57
N ASN A 74 3.01 -13.08 7.24
CA ASN A 74 2.60 -12.71 5.88
C ASN A 74 2.71 -11.21 5.55
N VAL A 75 3.41 -10.42 6.36
CA VAL A 75 3.77 -9.02 6.07
C VAL A 75 5.30 -8.91 6.09
N ALA A 76 5.88 -8.17 5.17
CA ALA A 76 7.32 -7.88 5.22
C ALA A 76 7.59 -6.87 6.34
N GLN A 77 8.41 -7.25 7.32
CA GLN A 77 8.65 -6.40 8.49
C GLN A 77 9.54 -5.20 8.15
N VAL A 78 9.12 -3.99 8.54
CA VAL A 78 9.99 -2.81 8.58
C VAL A 78 10.87 -2.87 9.84
N PHE A 79 12.18 -2.65 9.68
CA PHE A 79 13.15 -2.68 10.78
C PHE A 79 13.64 -1.28 11.18
N ASP A 80 13.72 -0.34 10.22
CA ASP A 80 14.27 0.99 10.44
C ASP A 80 13.70 1.99 9.42
N PHE A 81 13.61 3.26 9.79
CA PHE A 81 13.28 4.37 8.90
C PHE A 81 14.15 5.57 9.28
N GLY A 82 14.80 6.18 8.30
CA GLY A 82 15.72 7.28 8.56
C GLY A 82 16.15 8.02 7.31
N GLN A 83 17.25 8.76 7.45
CA GLN A 83 17.78 9.67 6.45
C GLN A 83 19.31 9.59 6.45
N VAL A 84 19.95 9.59 5.27
CA VAL A 84 21.42 9.55 5.09
C VAL A 84 21.76 10.47 3.92
N GLU A 85 22.69 11.41 4.09
CA GLU A 85 22.99 12.46 3.07
C GLU A 85 21.71 13.15 2.56
N ASP A 86 20.80 13.49 3.48
CA ASP A 86 19.45 14.00 3.25
C ASP A 86 18.48 13.06 2.47
N GLU A 87 18.94 11.92 1.94
CA GLU A 87 18.10 10.92 1.28
C GLU A 87 17.32 10.05 2.30
N TYR A 88 15.99 10.12 2.26
CA TYR A 88 15.12 9.25 3.08
C TYR A 88 15.15 7.78 2.63
N PHE A 89 15.13 6.86 3.60
CA PHE A 89 15.10 5.42 3.34
C PHE A 89 14.22 4.65 4.33
N LEU A 90 13.78 3.47 3.89
CA LEU A 90 13.08 2.47 4.69
C LEU A 90 13.85 1.15 4.62
N ALA A 91 14.33 0.66 5.76
CA ALA A 91 14.99 -0.65 5.86
C ALA A 91 13.99 -1.70 6.31
N MET A 92 13.87 -2.77 5.52
CA MET A 92 12.85 -3.81 5.71
C MET A 92 13.42 -5.22 5.48
N GLU A 93 12.58 -6.21 5.73
CA GLU A 93 12.85 -7.62 5.48
C GLU A 93 13.25 -7.91 4.03
N PHE A 94 14.43 -8.49 3.83
CA PHE A 94 14.82 -9.04 2.53
C PHE A 94 14.14 -10.40 2.32
N VAL A 95 12.99 -10.40 1.66
CA VAL A 95 12.29 -11.63 1.28
C VAL A 95 13.01 -12.28 0.09
N ASP A 96 13.78 -13.34 0.37
CA ASP A 96 14.55 -14.08 -0.62
C ASP A 96 13.64 -14.92 -1.54
N GLY A 97 13.27 -14.32 -2.66
CA GLY A 97 12.23 -14.83 -3.55
C GLY A 97 12.02 -13.93 -4.76
N LYS A 98 10.78 -13.85 -5.25
CA LYS A 98 10.37 -12.97 -6.35
C LYS A 98 8.96 -12.40 -6.10
N PRO A 99 8.63 -11.20 -6.63
CA PRO A 99 7.26 -10.71 -6.67
C PRO A 99 6.35 -11.64 -7.48
N LEU A 100 5.09 -11.73 -7.11
CA LEU A 100 4.08 -12.62 -7.70
C LEU A 100 3.87 -12.32 -9.19
N ASP A 101 4.01 -11.06 -9.63
CA ASP A 101 4.01 -10.70 -11.06
C ASP A 101 5.08 -11.47 -11.85
N LYS A 102 6.29 -11.62 -11.29
CA LYS A 102 7.40 -12.38 -11.90
C LYS A 102 7.11 -13.88 -11.87
N VAL A 103 6.44 -14.39 -10.83
CA VAL A 103 6.05 -15.80 -10.72
C VAL A 103 5.01 -16.15 -11.80
N ILE A 104 3.96 -15.34 -11.97
CA ILE A 104 2.95 -15.49 -13.04
C ILE A 104 3.62 -15.44 -14.41
N LYS A 105 4.45 -14.43 -14.67
CA LYS A 105 5.17 -14.26 -15.95
C LYS A 105 6.15 -15.40 -16.21
N ARG A 106 6.78 -15.97 -15.17
CA ARG A 106 7.67 -17.13 -15.28
C ARG A 106 6.92 -18.43 -15.56
N ALA A 107 5.83 -18.69 -14.84
CA ALA A 107 4.95 -19.83 -15.06
C ALA A 107 4.46 -19.86 -16.53
N LYS A 108 3.97 -18.72 -17.01
CA LYS A 108 3.54 -18.54 -18.41
C LYS A 108 4.66 -18.78 -19.42
N LYS A 109 5.89 -18.28 -19.16
CA LYS A 109 7.08 -18.56 -19.99
C LYS A 109 7.48 -20.04 -19.97
N ALA A 110 7.27 -20.76 -18.88
CA ALA A 110 7.53 -22.19 -18.75
C ALA A 110 6.46 -23.08 -19.43
N GLY A 111 5.36 -22.51 -19.93
CA GLY A 111 4.28 -23.26 -20.60
C GLY A 111 3.12 -23.67 -19.69
N LEU A 112 3.06 -23.18 -18.44
CA LEU A 112 1.85 -23.26 -17.64
C LEU A 112 0.80 -22.28 -18.18
N GLY A 113 -0.41 -22.78 -18.46
CA GLY A 113 -1.52 -21.93 -18.89
C GLY A 113 -2.08 -21.03 -17.78
N SER A 114 -1.84 -21.39 -16.52
CA SER A 114 -2.20 -20.69 -15.28
C SER A 114 -1.43 -21.32 -14.11
N LEU A 115 -1.49 -20.76 -12.89
CA LEU A 115 -0.94 -21.49 -11.75
C LEU A 115 -1.81 -22.71 -11.41
N PRO A 116 -1.23 -23.77 -10.81
CA PRO A 116 -2.01 -24.86 -10.23
C PRO A 116 -2.98 -24.34 -9.17
N ILE A 117 -4.18 -24.91 -9.12
CA ILE A 117 -5.23 -24.50 -8.18
C ILE A 117 -4.74 -24.39 -6.71
N PRO A 118 -4.07 -25.39 -6.10
CA PRO A 118 -3.70 -25.29 -4.69
C PRO A 118 -2.63 -24.21 -4.44
N VAL A 119 -1.76 -23.95 -5.42
CA VAL A 119 -0.76 -22.87 -5.38
C VAL A 119 -1.45 -21.51 -5.38
N ALA A 120 -2.42 -21.30 -6.27
CA ALA A 120 -3.18 -20.06 -6.36
C ALA A 120 -4.00 -19.80 -5.08
N VAL A 121 -4.70 -20.82 -4.59
CA VAL A 121 -5.52 -20.75 -3.36
C VAL A 121 -4.66 -20.48 -2.13
N PHE A 122 -3.53 -21.19 -1.95
CA PHE A 122 -2.64 -20.97 -0.82
C PHE A 122 -2.05 -19.55 -0.80
N ILE A 123 -1.67 -19.00 -1.95
CA ILE A 123 -1.17 -17.62 -2.03
C ILE A 123 -2.24 -16.61 -1.58
N ALA A 124 -3.49 -16.77 -2.04
CA ALA A 124 -4.60 -15.91 -1.62
C ALA A 124 -4.98 -16.08 -0.14
N MET A 125 -4.93 -17.30 0.40
CA MET A 125 -5.13 -17.61 1.82
C MET A 125 -4.07 -16.93 2.71
N GLU A 126 -2.79 -17.00 2.33
CA GLU A 126 -1.70 -16.35 3.07
C GLU A 126 -1.78 -14.82 2.98
N MET A 127 -2.16 -14.26 1.83
CA MET A 127 -2.49 -12.82 1.70
C MET A 127 -3.62 -12.43 2.65
N CYS A 128 -4.70 -13.23 2.71
CA CYS A 128 -5.83 -12.98 3.60
C CYS A 128 -5.43 -12.93 5.08
N ARG A 129 -4.50 -13.78 5.53
CA ARG A 129 -3.93 -13.74 6.89
C ARG A 129 -3.16 -12.45 7.15
N GLY A 130 -2.29 -12.04 6.23
CA GLY A 130 -1.53 -10.78 6.33
C GLY A 130 -2.41 -9.53 6.35
N LEU A 131 -3.47 -9.53 5.53
CA LEU A 131 -4.48 -8.47 5.49
C LEU A 131 -5.29 -8.40 6.79
N HIS A 132 -5.85 -9.52 7.25
CA HIS A 132 -6.65 -9.56 8.48
C HIS A 132 -5.86 -9.10 9.71
N TYR A 133 -4.58 -9.50 9.82
CA TYR A 133 -3.69 -9.01 10.87
C TYR A 133 -3.56 -7.48 10.86
N ALA A 134 -3.47 -6.86 9.68
CA ALA A 134 -3.37 -5.40 9.55
C ALA A 134 -4.72 -4.72 9.84
N HIS A 135 -5.82 -5.23 9.28
CA HIS A 135 -7.18 -4.71 9.47
C HIS A 135 -7.62 -4.73 10.94
N SER A 136 -7.18 -5.73 11.70
CA SER A 136 -7.52 -5.92 13.13
C SER A 136 -6.60 -5.20 14.12
N ARG A 137 -5.59 -4.44 13.66
CA ARG A 137 -4.70 -3.71 14.58
C ARG A 137 -5.44 -2.64 15.36
N THR A 138 -5.17 -2.61 16.66
CA THR A 138 -5.60 -1.57 17.60
C THR A 138 -4.43 -0.75 18.12
N ASP A 139 -4.71 0.44 18.63
CA ASP A 139 -3.77 1.25 19.41
C ASP A 139 -3.65 0.77 20.87
N GLY A 140 -2.83 1.46 21.67
CA GLY A 140 -2.63 1.17 23.10
C GLY A 140 -3.86 1.43 23.99
N SER A 141 -4.95 2.01 23.45
CA SER A 141 -6.24 2.17 24.13
C SER A 141 -7.29 1.14 23.67
N GLY A 142 -6.94 0.27 22.71
CA GLY A 142 -7.84 -0.72 22.13
C GLY A 142 -8.68 -0.20 20.95
N GLN A 143 -8.48 1.03 20.48
CA GLN A 143 -9.22 1.57 19.34
C GLN A 143 -8.64 1.05 18.01
N PRO A 144 -9.48 0.65 17.03
CA PRO A 144 -9.00 0.20 15.73
C PRO A 144 -8.20 1.27 14.97
N LEU A 145 -7.03 0.90 14.45
CA LEU A 145 -6.16 1.80 13.67
C LEU A 145 -6.69 2.11 12.26
N GLY A 146 -7.75 1.43 11.81
CA GLY A 146 -8.37 1.66 10.50
C GLY A 146 -7.46 1.37 9.30
N ILE A 147 -6.45 0.50 9.49
CA ILE A 147 -5.47 0.17 8.44
C ILE A 147 -6.17 -0.64 7.34
N VAL A 148 -6.05 -0.16 6.10
CA VAL A 148 -6.50 -0.84 4.88
C VAL A 148 -5.39 -0.68 3.83
N HIS A 149 -5.02 -1.76 3.13
CA HIS A 149 -3.87 -1.77 2.24
C HIS A 149 -4.11 -0.94 0.97
N ARG A 150 -5.31 -1.04 0.38
CA ARG A 150 -5.84 -0.25 -0.77
C ARG A 150 -5.10 -0.39 -2.10
N ASP A 151 -3.89 -0.98 -2.10
CA ASP A 151 -3.00 -1.18 -3.25
C ASP A 151 -2.51 -2.64 -3.40
N ILE A 152 -3.38 -3.62 -3.16
CA ILE A 152 -3.05 -5.05 -3.35
C ILE A 152 -2.98 -5.37 -4.86
N SER A 153 -1.83 -5.90 -5.29
CA SER A 153 -1.56 -6.34 -6.66
C SER A 153 -0.39 -7.36 -6.65
N PRO A 154 -0.16 -8.14 -7.72
CA PRO A 154 0.93 -9.11 -7.79
C PRO A 154 2.34 -8.51 -7.68
N ASP A 155 2.49 -7.20 -7.88
CA ASP A 155 3.76 -6.49 -7.66
C ASP A 155 4.03 -6.27 -6.15
N ASN A 156 2.97 -6.15 -5.35
CA ASN A 156 3.00 -5.90 -3.90
C ASN A 156 2.91 -7.20 -3.05
N VAL A 157 3.06 -8.37 -3.67
CA VAL A 157 3.09 -9.68 -2.99
C VAL A 157 4.37 -10.42 -3.38
N LEU A 158 5.20 -10.73 -2.39
CA LEU A 158 6.44 -11.48 -2.56
C LEU A 158 6.24 -12.95 -2.17
N VAL A 159 6.85 -13.86 -2.94
CA VAL A 159 6.86 -15.30 -2.65
C VAL A 159 8.30 -15.79 -2.52
N SER A 160 8.66 -16.37 -1.37
CA SER A 160 10.03 -16.81 -1.07
C SER A 160 10.36 -18.19 -1.66
N TYR A 161 11.66 -18.48 -1.83
CA TYR A 161 12.14 -19.81 -2.20
C TYR A 161 11.98 -20.88 -1.10
N GLU A 162 11.43 -20.48 0.05
CA GLU A 162 11.01 -21.33 1.18
C GLU A 162 9.47 -21.43 1.28
N GLY A 163 8.73 -20.79 0.37
CA GLY A 163 7.28 -20.90 0.29
C GLY A 163 6.51 -20.02 1.27
N GLN A 164 7.15 -18.98 1.80
CA GLN A 164 6.47 -17.89 2.51
C GLN A 164 5.82 -16.96 1.48
N VAL A 165 4.67 -16.38 1.83
CA VAL A 165 3.99 -15.34 1.04
C VAL A 165 3.88 -14.09 1.92
N LYS A 166 4.41 -12.96 1.44
CA LYS A 166 4.53 -11.70 2.21
C LYS A 166 4.03 -10.50 1.42
N ILE A 167 3.19 -9.68 2.05
CA ILE A 167 2.69 -8.41 1.52
C ILE A 167 3.74 -7.31 1.77
N VAL A 168 3.93 -6.42 0.79
CA VAL A 168 4.80 -5.23 0.84
C VAL A 168 4.05 -3.97 0.39
N ASP A 169 4.58 -2.79 0.71
CA ASP A 169 4.11 -1.50 0.21
C ASP A 169 2.62 -1.22 0.49
N PHE A 170 2.29 -1.08 1.79
CA PHE A 170 0.96 -0.72 2.30
C PHE A 170 0.55 0.67 1.80
N GLY A 171 -0.19 0.72 0.68
CA GLY A 171 -0.59 1.93 -0.05
C GLY A 171 -1.58 2.88 0.64
N ILE A 172 -1.63 2.86 1.97
CA ILE A 172 -2.53 3.62 2.85
C ILE A 172 -2.56 5.11 2.48
N ALA A 173 -1.38 5.70 2.27
CA ALA A 173 -1.23 7.14 2.04
C ALA A 173 -1.58 7.58 0.61
N LYS A 174 -1.52 6.68 -0.39
CA LYS A 174 -2.00 6.95 -1.77
C LYS A 174 -3.50 7.31 -1.77
N ALA A 175 -4.27 6.74 -0.84
CA ALA A 175 -5.70 7.01 -0.70
C ALA A 175 -6.05 8.41 -0.17
N GLN A 176 -5.08 9.15 0.39
CA GLN A 176 -5.25 10.57 0.71
C GLN A 176 -5.05 11.43 -0.55
N LEU A 177 -4.00 11.15 -1.33
CA LEU A 177 -3.71 11.83 -2.59
C LEU A 177 -4.80 11.61 -3.65
N LEU A 178 -5.39 10.42 -3.72
CA LEU A 178 -6.52 10.09 -4.60
C LEU A 178 -7.79 10.93 -4.35
N ARG A 179 -7.92 11.62 -3.21
CA ARG A 179 -9.03 12.55 -2.94
C ARG A 179 -8.80 13.96 -3.46
N GLY A 180 -7.59 14.30 -3.92
CA GLY A 180 -7.21 15.65 -4.34
C GLY A 180 -6.56 15.75 -5.72
N PHE A 181 -5.90 14.70 -6.21
CA PHE A 181 -5.23 14.73 -7.51
C PHE A 181 -6.17 14.42 -8.67
N LYS A 182 -6.23 15.35 -9.64
CA LYS A 182 -6.48 14.94 -11.04
C LYS A 182 -5.41 13.92 -11.41
N THR A 183 -5.80 12.73 -11.86
CA THR A 183 -4.84 11.71 -12.29
C THR A 183 -4.05 12.20 -13.50
N GLU A 184 -2.79 12.58 -13.30
CA GLU A 184 -1.91 12.93 -14.42
C GLU A 184 -1.74 11.73 -15.36
N PRO A 185 -1.86 11.90 -16.69
CA PRO A 185 -1.77 10.79 -17.65
C PRO A 185 -0.38 10.11 -17.74
N GLY A 186 -0.02 9.31 -16.74
CA GLY A 186 1.20 8.50 -16.76
C GLY A 186 1.46 7.69 -15.48
N VAL A 187 1.12 8.23 -14.30
CA VAL A 187 1.63 7.71 -13.01
C VAL A 187 1.01 6.36 -12.60
N VAL A 188 -0.30 6.17 -12.78
CA VAL A 188 -1.02 4.96 -12.32
C VAL A 188 -1.13 3.90 -13.43
N LYS A 189 0.01 3.44 -13.96
CA LYS A 189 0.05 2.46 -15.06
C LYS A 189 -0.28 1.03 -14.58
N GLY A 190 -1.56 0.72 -14.46
CA GLY A 190 -2.09 -0.64 -14.32
C GLY A 190 -2.65 -1.02 -12.94
N LYS A 191 -2.34 -0.28 -11.86
CA LYS A 191 -2.88 -0.58 -10.52
C LYS A 191 -4.41 -0.42 -10.41
N TYR A 192 -5.02 0.38 -11.27
CA TYR A 192 -6.49 0.49 -11.38
C TYR A 192 -7.19 -0.83 -11.76
N LEU A 193 -6.47 -1.82 -12.28
CA LEU A 193 -7.01 -3.14 -12.65
C LEU A 193 -7.42 -3.98 -11.43
N PHE A 194 -6.96 -3.60 -10.23
CA PHE A 194 -7.24 -4.26 -8.95
C PHE A 194 -8.17 -3.45 -8.04
N PHE A 195 -8.63 -2.27 -8.50
CA PHE A 195 -9.55 -1.42 -7.73
C PHE A 195 -10.87 -2.14 -7.50
N SER A 196 -11.47 -1.92 -6.33
CA SER A 196 -12.86 -2.26 -6.04
C SER A 196 -13.85 -1.33 -6.74
N PRO A 197 -15.13 -1.71 -6.86
CA PRO A 197 -16.19 -0.86 -7.41
C PRO A 197 -16.32 0.47 -6.65
N GLU A 198 -16.17 0.45 -5.32
CA GLU A 198 -16.15 1.65 -4.48
C GLU A 198 -14.91 2.54 -4.73
N GLN A 199 -13.72 1.96 -4.91
CA GLN A 199 -12.53 2.73 -5.34
C GLN A 199 -12.74 3.33 -6.74
N ALA A 200 -13.35 2.59 -7.66
CA ALA A 200 -13.62 3.03 -9.03
C ALA A 200 -14.68 4.15 -9.12
N ARG A 201 -15.60 4.22 -8.15
CA ARG A 201 -16.60 5.30 -8.00
C ARG A 201 -16.14 6.46 -7.11
N GLY A 202 -14.98 6.36 -6.46
CA GLY A 202 -14.45 7.38 -5.55
C GLY A 202 -15.17 7.46 -4.19
N GLU A 203 -15.79 6.36 -3.76
CA GLU A 203 -16.51 6.25 -2.49
C GLU A 203 -15.57 6.07 -1.28
N GLU A 204 -16.15 6.12 -0.07
CA GLU A 204 -15.44 5.67 1.14
C GLU A 204 -15.15 4.16 1.09
N VAL A 205 -13.96 3.75 1.54
CA VAL A 205 -13.46 2.36 1.41
C VAL A 205 -12.97 1.79 2.73
N ASP A 206 -13.45 0.58 3.02
CA ASP A 206 -13.15 -0.23 4.19
C ASP A 206 -12.29 -1.47 3.83
N ALA A 207 -12.05 -2.35 4.81
CA ALA A 207 -11.24 -3.56 4.67
C ALA A 207 -11.67 -4.49 3.51
N ARG A 208 -12.95 -4.51 3.12
CA ARG A 208 -13.48 -5.36 2.04
C ARG A 208 -13.04 -4.92 0.65
N THR A 209 -12.37 -3.76 0.52
CA THR A 209 -11.65 -3.38 -0.70
C THR A 209 -10.43 -4.28 -0.94
N ASP A 210 -9.75 -4.74 0.12
CA ASP A 210 -8.59 -5.63 0.00
C ASP A 210 -9.04 -7.09 -0.21
N VAL A 211 -10.24 -7.47 0.27
CA VAL A 211 -10.91 -8.74 -0.07
C VAL A 211 -11.17 -8.81 -1.57
N TRP A 212 -11.75 -7.76 -2.16
CA TRP A 212 -11.94 -7.65 -3.61
C TRP A 212 -10.62 -7.76 -4.37
N ALA A 213 -9.61 -6.96 -4.01
CA ALA A 213 -8.32 -6.96 -4.70
C ALA A 213 -7.62 -8.33 -4.59
N THR A 214 -7.74 -9.04 -3.46
CA THR A 214 -7.28 -10.43 -3.31
C THR A 214 -8.06 -11.40 -4.20
N GLY A 215 -9.36 -11.19 -4.36
CA GLY A 215 -10.20 -11.89 -5.35
C GLY A 215 -9.73 -11.68 -6.79
N VAL A 216 -9.35 -10.46 -7.18
CA VAL A 216 -8.80 -10.15 -8.52
C VAL A 216 -7.43 -10.82 -8.72
N VAL A 217 -6.56 -10.81 -7.69
CA VAL A 217 -5.29 -11.55 -7.74
C VAL A 217 -5.54 -13.04 -7.91
N LEU A 218 -6.41 -13.65 -7.09
CA LEU A 218 -6.75 -15.08 -7.19
C LEU A 218 -7.33 -15.45 -8.57
N TYR A 219 -8.16 -14.58 -9.15
CA TYR A 219 -8.64 -14.70 -10.53
C TYR A 219 -7.47 -14.76 -11.52
N GLU A 220 -6.51 -13.82 -11.45
CA GLU A 220 -5.35 -13.81 -12.33
C GLU A 220 -4.48 -15.07 -12.17
N LEU A 221 -4.29 -15.57 -10.94
CA LEU A 221 -3.54 -16.81 -10.71
C LEU A 221 -4.24 -18.03 -11.34
N LEU A 222 -5.56 -18.10 -11.26
CA LEU A 222 -6.37 -19.21 -11.76
C LEU A 222 -6.60 -19.17 -13.29
N CYS A 223 -6.57 -17.98 -13.91
CA CYS A 223 -6.92 -17.77 -15.33
C CYS A 223 -5.77 -17.22 -16.21
N ALA A 224 -4.63 -16.82 -15.64
CA ALA A 224 -3.51 -16.13 -16.30
C ALA A 224 -3.90 -14.89 -17.14
N LYS A 225 -5.00 -14.27 -16.72
CA LYS A 225 -5.65 -13.07 -17.26
C LYS A 225 -6.42 -12.39 -16.12
N LEU A 226 -6.56 -11.08 -16.20
CA LEU A 226 -7.45 -10.31 -15.32
C LEU A 226 -8.92 -10.49 -15.76
N PRO A 227 -9.90 -10.20 -14.88
CA PRO A 227 -11.32 -10.32 -15.23
C PRO A 227 -11.74 -9.34 -16.33
N VAL A 228 -11.06 -8.19 -16.41
CA VAL A 228 -11.37 -7.09 -17.34
C VAL A 228 -10.08 -6.56 -17.98
N GLU A 229 -10.10 -6.43 -19.30
CA GLU A 229 -9.01 -5.91 -20.14
C GLU A 229 -9.56 -4.78 -21.02
N GLY A 230 -8.75 -3.75 -21.31
CA GLY A 230 -9.13 -2.63 -22.18
C GLY A 230 -8.45 -1.30 -21.82
N PRO A 231 -8.87 -0.17 -22.43
CA PRO A 231 -8.45 1.18 -22.02
C PRO A 231 -8.83 1.49 -20.56
N PRO A 232 -8.08 2.34 -19.84
CA PRO A 232 -8.30 2.60 -18.41
C PRO A 232 -9.74 3.02 -18.09
N GLN A 233 -10.35 3.87 -18.92
CA GLN A 233 -11.71 4.37 -18.75
C GLN A 233 -12.74 3.25 -18.88
N THR A 234 -12.60 2.37 -19.88
CA THR A 234 -13.49 1.23 -20.10
C THR A 234 -13.37 0.20 -18.98
N VAL A 235 -12.16 -0.03 -18.46
CA VAL A 235 -11.97 -0.96 -17.33
C VAL A 235 -12.53 -0.37 -16.04
N MET A 236 -12.27 0.90 -15.74
CA MET A 236 -12.81 1.57 -14.56
C MET A 236 -14.34 1.58 -14.55
N MET A 237 -14.97 1.84 -15.70
CA MET A 237 -16.43 1.74 -15.87
C MET A 237 -16.94 0.33 -15.54
N LYS A 238 -16.34 -0.72 -16.13
CA LYS A 238 -16.73 -2.11 -15.85
C LYS A 238 -16.55 -2.52 -14.38
N ILE A 239 -15.51 -2.03 -13.72
CA ILE A 239 -15.28 -2.26 -12.28
C ILE A 239 -16.36 -1.55 -11.45
N ALA A 240 -16.61 -0.26 -11.72
CA ALA A 240 -17.64 0.53 -11.05
C ALA A 240 -19.06 -0.06 -11.21
N GLU A 241 -19.36 -0.64 -12.37
CA GLU A 241 -20.61 -1.32 -12.73
C GLU A 241 -20.65 -2.81 -12.31
N GLY A 242 -19.56 -3.36 -11.77
CA GLY A 242 -19.51 -4.76 -11.31
C GLY A 242 -19.50 -5.82 -12.42
N GLN A 243 -19.15 -5.45 -13.66
CA GLN A 243 -19.17 -6.33 -14.84
C GLN A 243 -17.96 -7.29 -14.87
N ILE A 244 -17.89 -8.17 -13.88
CA ILE A 244 -16.83 -9.17 -13.70
C ILE A 244 -17.29 -10.52 -14.25
N PRO A 245 -16.67 -11.06 -15.32
CA PRO A 245 -17.01 -12.38 -15.86
C PRO A 245 -16.48 -13.49 -14.94
N ALA A 246 -17.21 -14.59 -14.79
CA ALA A 246 -16.81 -15.67 -13.89
C ALA A 246 -15.51 -16.38 -14.33
N PRO A 247 -14.65 -16.86 -13.40
CA PRO A 247 -13.45 -17.62 -13.74
C PRO A 247 -13.70 -18.81 -14.67
N THR A 248 -14.84 -19.50 -14.49
CA THR A 248 -15.31 -20.61 -15.35
C THR A 248 -15.55 -20.21 -16.81
N THR A 249 -15.75 -18.93 -17.13
CA THR A 249 -15.80 -18.44 -18.53
C THR A 249 -14.45 -18.59 -19.23
N LEU A 250 -13.33 -18.52 -18.50
CA LEU A 250 -11.97 -18.70 -19.03
C LEU A 250 -11.40 -20.11 -18.74
N ARG A 251 -11.79 -20.74 -17.63
CA ARG A 251 -11.35 -22.07 -17.21
C ARG A 251 -12.57 -22.94 -16.84
N PRO A 252 -13.31 -23.51 -17.83
CA PRO A 252 -14.56 -24.26 -17.57
C PRO A 252 -14.43 -25.46 -16.63
N ASN A 253 -13.22 -26.02 -16.50
CA ASN A 253 -12.90 -27.15 -15.62
C ASN A 253 -12.57 -26.72 -14.16
N LEU A 254 -12.72 -25.44 -13.80
CA LEU A 254 -12.51 -24.97 -12.43
C LEU A 254 -13.60 -25.54 -11.49
N PRO A 255 -13.27 -26.00 -10.27
CA PRO A 255 -14.26 -26.44 -9.30
C PRO A 255 -15.31 -25.36 -9.01
N LYS A 256 -16.59 -25.75 -9.02
CA LYS A 256 -17.74 -24.84 -8.85
C LYS A 256 -17.68 -24.05 -7.54
N GLU A 257 -17.22 -24.70 -6.48
CA GLU A 257 -17.02 -24.15 -5.14
C GLU A 257 -16.00 -23.01 -5.16
N LEU A 258 -14.78 -23.26 -5.66
CA LEU A 258 -13.76 -22.22 -5.83
C LEU A 258 -14.21 -21.08 -6.77
N ASN A 259 -14.98 -21.38 -7.82
CA ASN A 259 -15.60 -20.34 -8.64
C ASN A 259 -16.57 -19.47 -7.82
N ALA A 260 -17.37 -20.06 -6.93
CA ALA A 260 -18.27 -19.33 -6.05
C ALA A 260 -17.50 -18.46 -5.03
N LEU A 261 -16.44 -19.00 -4.41
CA LEU A 261 -15.56 -18.23 -3.50
C LEU A 261 -14.95 -17.00 -4.20
N VAL A 262 -14.42 -17.16 -5.42
CA VAL A 262 -13.88 -16.02 -6.19
C VAL A 262 -14.98 -15.02 -6.55
N MET A 263 -16.16 -15.47 -6.96
CA MET A 263 -17.27 -14.57 -7.31
C MET A 263 -17.90 -13.86 -6.10
N GLN A 264 -17.85 -14.45 -4.89
CA GLN A 264 -18.27 -13.79 -3.66
C GLN A 264 -17.26 -12.72 -3.25
N ALA A 265 -15.96 -12.99 -3.32
CA ALA A 265 -14.92 -11.96 -3.10
C ALA A 265 -15.03 -10.81 -4.12
N LEU A 266 -15.51 -11.11 -5.33
CA LEU A 266 -15.76 -10.16 -6.42
C LEU A 266 -17.24 -9.74 -6.55
N ALA A 267 -18.02 -9.79 -5.46
CA ALA A 267 -19.38 -9.25 -5.45
C ALA A 267 -19.35 -7.72 -5.58
N PRO A 268 -20.11 -7.09 -6.50
CA PRO A 268 -20.04 -5.65 -6.72
C PRO A 268 -20.44 -4.83 -5.49
N ASP A 269 -21.50 -5.24 -4.81
CA ASP A 269 -21.89 -4.77 -3.49
C ASP A 269 -20.94 -5.31 -2.42
N ARG A 270 -20.41 -4.42 -1.58
CA ARG A 270 -19.45 -4.77 -0.52
C ARG A 270 -20.08 -5.60 0.60
N GLU A 271 -21.39 -5.48 0.85
CA GLU A 271 -22.09 -6.26 1.88
C GLU A 271 -22.38 -7.70 1.43
N GLN A 272 -22.23 -8.00 0.13
CA GLN A 272 -22.36 -9.34 -0.45
C GLN A 272 -21.02 -10.09 -0.55
N ARG A 273 -19.90 -9.45 -0.18
CA ARG A 273 -18.57 -10.08 -0.11
C ARG A 273 -18.40 -10.84 1.20
N PHE A 274 -17.24 -11.50 1.35
CA PHE A 274 -16.80 -11.91 2.68
C PHE A 274 -16.65 -10.67 3.58
N GLU A 275 -17.16 -10.76 4.80
CA GLU A 275 -17.17 -9.66 5.77
C GLU A 275 -15.77 -9.12 6.10
N SER A 276 -14.75 -9.99 6.01
CA SER A 276 -13.37 -9.72 6.34
C SER A 276 -12.42 -10.62 5.53
N SER A 277 -11.13 -10.27 5.50
CA SER A 277 -10.11 -11.15 4.92
C SER A 277 -9.97 -12.48 5.66
N HIS A 278 -10.31 -12.57 6.96
CA HIS A 278 -10.30 -13.84 7.70
C HIS A 278 -11.34 -14.80 7.13
N ALA A 279 -12.60 -14.35 6.99
CA ALA A 279 -13.68 -15.19 6.44
C ALA A 279 -13.39 -15.69 5.01
N PHE A 280 -12.73 -14.88 4.17
CA PHE A 280 -12.30 -15.32 2.84
C PHE A 280 -11.11 -16.30 2.91
N GLY A 281 -10.13 -16.02 3.77
CA GLY A 281 -8.96 -16.88 3.98
C GLY A 281 -9.33 -18.27 4.50
N ASP A 282 -10.31 -18.35 5.40
CA ASP A 282 -10.78 -19.59 6.01
C ASP A 282 -11.54 -20.45 4.98
N ALA A 283 -12.45 -19.86 4.21
CA ALA A 283 -13.14 -20.58 3.13
C ALA A 283 -12.16 -21.09 2.04
N LEU A 284 -11.09 -20.36 1.77
CA LEU A 284 -9.98 -20.82 0.92
C LEU A 284 -9.17 -21.95 1.57
N ALA A 285 -8.99 -21.93 2.90
CA ALA A 285 -8.30 -22.96 3.65
C ALA A 285 -9.10 -24.27 3.73
N GLU A 286 -10.42 -24.20 3.93
CA GLU A 286 -11.35 -25.34 3.87
C GLU A 286 -11.29 -26.02 2.50
N PHE A 287 -11.45 -25.25 1.42
CA PHE A 287 -11.33 -25.75 0.05
C PHE A 287 -9.95 -26.41 -0.21
N LEU A 288 -8.86 -25.76 0.23
CA LEU A 288 -7.50 -26.29 0.06
C LEU A 288 -7.31 -27.61 0.82
N HIS A 289 -7.82 -27.71 2.05
CA HIS A 289 -7.74 -28.92 2.87
C HIS A 289 -8.58 -30.06 2.27
N ALA A 290 -9.81 -29.78 1.83
CA ALA A 290 -10.71 -30.78 1.27
C ALA A 290 -10.19 -31.38 -0.05
N HIS A 291 -9.63 -30.55 -0.94
CA HIS A 291 -9.18 -30.99 -2.26
C HIS A 291 -7.69 -31.36 -2.35
N TYR A 292 -6.84 -30.78 -1.50
CA TYR A 292 -5.38 -30.91 -1.56
C TYR A 292 -4.73 -31.11 -0.18
N PRO A 293 -5.15 -32.12 0.63
CA PRO A 293 -4.75 -32.30 2.04
C PRO A 293 -3.26 -32.62 2.30
N ARG A 294 -2.41 -32.59 1.27
CA ARG A 294 -0.94 -32.71 1.40
C ARG A 294 -0.18 -31.44 1.00
N PHE A 295 -0.89 -30.43 0.51
CA PHE A 295 -0.27 -29.18 0.08
C PHE A 295 0.27 -28.40 1.28
N SER A 296 1.41 -27.73 1.09
CA SER A 296 2.08 -26.94 2.12
C SER A 296 2.89 -25.79 1.52
N SER A 297 3.44 -24.92 2.38
CA SER A 297 4.48 -23.97 1.97
C SER A 297 5.67 -24.66 1.27
N LEU A 298 6.04 -25.88 1.66
CA LEU A 298 7.10 -26.64 0.97
C LEU A 298 6.71 -27.07 -0.44
N SER A 299 5.42 -27.29 -0.72
CA SER A 299 4.89 -27.55 -2.06
C SER A 299 4.98 -26.29 -2.93
N LEU A 300 4.69 -25.10 -2.36
CA LEU A 300 4.92 -23.81 -3.01
C LEU A 300 6.41 -23.55 -3.27
N ALA A 301 7.26 -23.72 -2.26
CA ALA A 301 8.71 -23.57 -2.33
C ALA A 301 9.33 -24.42 -3.44
N SER A 302 8.90 -25.68 -3.54
CA SER A 302 9.34 -26.63 -4.56
C SER A 302 8.96 -26.18 -5.97
N LEU A 303 7.76 -25.61 -6.17
CA LEU A 303 7.39 -25.03 -7.46
C LEU A 303 8.24 -23.81 -7.83
N LEU A 304 8.54 -22.91 -6.87
CA LEU A 304 9.41 -21.75 -7.14
C LEU A 304 10.82 -22.21 -7.53
N ARG A 305 11.39 -23.21 -6.84
CA ARG A 305 12.71 -23.80 -7.16
C ARG A 305 12.74 -24.42 -8.56
N VAL A 306 11.65 -25.02 -9.02
CA VAL A 306 11.51 -25.51 -10.40
C VAL A 306 11.43 -24.35 -11.40
N LEU A 307 10.52 -23.38 -11.17
CA LEU A 307 10.28 -22.25 -12.08
C LEU A 307 11.49 -21.30 -12.22
N PHE A 308 12.34 -21.22 -11.19
CA PHE A 308 13.53 -20.36 -11.13
C PHE A 308 14.85 -21.13 -11.03
N ARG A 309 14.87 -22.43 -11.39
CA ARG A 309 16.08 -23.28 -11.37
C ARG A 309 17.27 -22.62 -12.06
N ALA A 310 17.07 -22.06 -13.25
CA ALA A 310 18.15 -21.44 -14.03
C ALA A 310 18.79 -20.22 -13.33
N ASP A 311 17.97 -19.34 -12.75
CA ASP A 311 18.40 -18.16 -12.01
C ASP A 311 19.15 -18.58 -10.74
N LEU A 312 18.59 -19.53 -9.99
CA LEU A 312 19.17 -20.10 -8.78
C LEU A 312 20.53 -20.78 -9.05
N THR A 313 20.65 -21.59 -10.11
CA THR A 313 21.93 -22.17 -10.54
C THR A 313 22.95 -21.08 -10.94
N HIS A 314 22.52 -20.00 -11.58
CA HIS A 314 23.39 -18.87 -11.92
C HIS A 314 23.84 -18.06 -10.69
N GLU A 315 22.96 -17.92 -9.68
CA GLU A 315 23.29 -17.39 -8.34
C GLU A 315 24.23 -18.32 -7.54
N GLY A 316 24.54 -19.53 -8.03
CA GLY A 316 25.35 -20.55 -7.33
C GLY A 316 24.58 -21.33 -6.26
N ARG A 317 23.24 -21.32 -6.32
CA ARG A 317 22.32 -21.79 -5.28
C ARG A 317 21.47 -22.97 -5.75
N GLU A 318 22.03 -24.18 -5.76
CA GLU A 318 21.24 -25.36 -6.13
C GLU A 318 20.31 -25.82 -4.99
N LEU A 319 19.11 -25.24 -4.94
CA LEU A 319 18.06 -25.61 -3.97
C LEU A 319 17.36 -26.91 -4.39
N SER A 320 17.39 -27.91 -3.52
CA SER A 320 16.80 -29.22 -3.80
C SER A 320 15.27 -29.19 -3.90
N VAL A 321 14.75 -30.08 -4.74
CA VAL A 321 13.32 -30.33 -4.95
C VAL A 321 13.03 -31.79 -4.57
N PRO A 322 12.21 -32.06 -3.54
CA PRO A 322 11.93 -33.43 -3.10
C PRO A 322 11.22 -34.27 -4.17
N LYS A 323 11.57 -35.55 -4.32
CA LYS A 323 10.86 -36.47 -5.24
C LYS A 323 9.37 -36.58 -4.91
N THR A 324 9.01 -36.51 -3.62
CA THR A 324 7.64 -36.49 -3.12
C THR A 324 6.80 -35.32 -3.67
N PHE A 325 7.43 -34.19 -4.02
CA PHE A 325 6.75 -33.07 -4.67
C PHE A 325 6.39 -33.39 -6.14
N HIS A 326 7.20 -34.16 -6.86
CA HIS A 326 6.85 -34.60 -8.21
C HIS A 326 5.61 -35.51 -8.18
N ASP A 327 5.52 -36.41 -7.19
CA ASP A 327 4.35 -37.28 -6.97
C ASP A 327 3.10 -36.52 -6.48
N GLU A 328 3.28 -35.36 -5.83
CA GLU A 328 2.20 -34.48 -5.41
C GLU A 328 1.69 -33.65 -6.59
N ALA A 329 2.58 -32.94 -7.27
CA ALA A 329 2.26 -32.04 -8.38
C ALA A 329 1.61 -32.76 -9.57
N ARG A 330 2.01 -34.01 -9.85
CA ARG A 330 1.36 -34.86 -10.86
C ARG A 330 -0.11 -35.18 -10.51
N LYS A 331 -0.51 -35.14 -9.23
CA LYS A 331 -1.90 -35.37 -8.79
C LYS A 331 -2.77 -34.11 -8.83
N TRP A 332 -2.18 -32.93 -8.99
CA TRP A 332 -2.94 -31.67 -9.18
C TRP A 332 -3.63 -31.58 -10.56
N GLY A 333 -3.36 -32.52 -11.47
CA GLY A 333 -4.09 -32.65 -12.75
C GLY A 333 -3.68 -31.67 -13.85
N GLU A 334 -2.50 -31.05 -13.75
CA GLU A 334 -2.01 -30.03 -14.69
C GLU A 334 -0.94 -30.60 -15.66
N PRO A 335 -1.27 -30.96 -16.91
CA PRO A 335 -0.36 -31.69 -17.80
C PRO A 335 0.87 -30.88 -18.22
N SER A 336 0.77 -29.55 -18.26
CA SER A 336 1.93 -28.69 -18.52
C SER A 336 2.94 -28.73 -17.36
N LEU A 337 2.49 -28.88 -16.11
CA LEU A 337 3.39 -28.94 -14.97
C LEU A 337 4.26 -30.21 -15.00
N ALA A 338 3.69 -31.36 -15.36
CA ALA A 338 4.46 -32.60 -15.52
C ALA A 338 5.62 -32.44 -16.51
N LYS A 339 5.37 -31.80 -17.67
CA LYS A 339 6.41 -31.52 -18.68
C LYS A 339 7.55 -30.63 -18.17
N ILE A 340 7.26 -29.70 -17.26
CA ILE A 340 8.25 -28.81 -16.65
C ILE A 340 9.06 -29.54 -15.57
N LEU A 341 8.41 -30.40 -14.79
CA LEU A 341 9.06 -31.24 -13.77
C LEU A 341 10.00 -32.29 -14.37
N ASP A 342 9.61 -32.84 -15.51
CA ASP A 342 10.34 -33.89 -16.23
C ASP A 342 11.39 -33.33 -17.23
N ALA A 343 11.47 -32.00 -17.36
CA ALA A 343 12.48 -31.35 -18.19
C ALA A 343 13.88 -31.48 -17.57
N PRO A 344 14.92 -31.78 -18.37
CA PRO A 344 16.30 -31.81 -17.87
C PRO A 344 16.71 -30.42 -17.37
N PRO A 345 17.69 -30.33 -16.43
CA PRO A 345 18.32 -29.06 -16.10
C PRO A 345 18.84 -28.38 -17.37
N PRO A 346 18.75 -27.04 -17.50
CA PRO A 346 19.33 -26.34 -18.63
C PRO A 346 20.84 -26.62 -18.68
N GLU A 347 21.33 -26.98 -19.86
CA GLU A 347 22.74 -27.31 -20.06
C GLU A 347 23.64 -26.17 -19.57
N GLN A 348 24.70 -26.50 -18.82
CA GLN A 348 25.62 -25.50 -18.27
C GLN A 348 26.49 -24.90 -19.38
N VAL A 349 25.93 -23.94 -20.13
CA VAL A 349 26.71 -23.05 -20.98
C VAL A 349 27.73 -22.34 -20.09
N GLN A 350 29.01 -22.67 -20.25
CA GLN A 350 30.10 -22.13 -19.45
C GLN A 350 30.39 -20.67 -19.83
N THR A 351 29.47 -19.76 -19.53
CA THR A 351 29.71 -18.31 -19.59
C THR A 351 30.74 -17.95 -18.53
N ARG A 352 31.99 -17.85 -18.97
CA ARG A 352 33.20 -17.59 -18.17
C ARG A 352 32.94 -16.43 -17.20
N ARG A 353 33.08 -16.70 -15.90
CA ARG A 353 32.65 -15.83 -14.78
C ARG A 353 33.21 -14.41 -14.87
N MET A 354 32.44 -13.49 -15.42
CA MET A 354 32.45 -12.09 -14.98
C MET A 354 31.20 -11.88 -14.15
N VAL A 355 31.37 -11.56 -12.86
CA VAL A 355 30.28 -11.03 -12.04
C VAL A 355 30.08 -9.58 -12.46
N ARG A 356 29.39 -9.39 -13.59
CA ARG A 356 28.90 -8.07 -13.98
C ARG A 356 27.73 -7.76 -13.05
N ALA A 357 27.99 -6.95 -12.03
CA ALA A 357 26.93 -6.32 -11.25
C ALA A 357 25.89 -5.72 -12.21
N VAL A 358 24.61 -5.73 -11.82
CA VAL A 358 23.54 -5.11 -12.62
C VAL A 358 23.76 -3.59 -12.58
N ALA A 359 24.62 -3.13 -13.48
CA ALA A 359 25.00 -1.74 -13.58
C ALA A 359 23.75 -0.91 -13.87
N LYS A 360 23.58 0.17 -13.10
CA LYS A 360 22.58 1.20 -13.31
C LYS A 360 22.58 1.57 -14.80
N PRO A 361 21.43 1.61 -15.49
CA PRO A 361 21.40 2.15 -16.84
C PRO A 361 21.95 3.58 -16.78
N PRO A 362 22.79 4.00 -17.74
CA PRO A 362 23.37 5.34 -17.71
C PRO A 362 22.25 6.38 -17.68
N PRO A 363 22.46 7.53 -17.00
CA PRO A 363 21.50 8.62 -17.08
C PRO A 363 21.29 8.99 -18.55
N THR A 364 20.03 9.23 -18.94
CA THR A 364 19.74 9.76 -20.27
C THR A 364 20.31 11.16 -20.37
N GLU A 365 21.50 11.29 -20.97
CA GLU A 365 22.04 12.59 -21.32
C GLU A 365 20.99 13.33 -22.15
N THR A 366 20.61 14.53 -21.72
CA THR A 366 19.71 15.39 -22.49
C THR A 366 20.51 15.96 -23.66
N THR A 367 20.65 15.16 -24.72
CA THR A 367 21.35 15.54 -25.94
C THR A 367 20.71 16.82 -26.48
N GLN A 368 21.49 17.90 -26.51
CA GLN A 368 21.04 19.13 -27.16
C GLN A 368 20.80 18.83 -28.65
N PRO A 369 19.79 19.44 -29.29
CA PRO A 369 19.50 19.19 -30.70
C PRO A 369 20.60 19.80 -31.57
N ASP A 370 21.60 18.97 -31.92
CA ASP A 370 22.64 19.34 -32.88
C ASP A 370 22.03 19.75 -34.22
N ALA A 371 22.61 20.79 -34.82
CA ALA A 371 22.09 21.38 -36.05
C ALA A 371 22.21 20.39 -37.24
N PRO A 372 21.23 20.36 -38.17
CA PRO A 372 21.22 19.42 -39.28
C PRO A 372 22.39 19.67 -40.24
N THR A 373 23.41 18.83 -40.15
CA THR A 373 24.54 18.82 -41.09
C THR A 373 24.15 18.10 -42.38
N VAL A 374 24.37 18.77 -43.52
CA VAL A 374 23.89 18.30 -44.83
C VAL A 374 24.81 17.22 -45.40
N PRO A 375 24.31 16.03 -45.79
CA PRO A 375 25.14 14.98 -46.37
C PRO A 375 25.54 15.32 -47.81
N THR A 376 26.84 15.50 -48.05
CA THR A 376 27.41 15.77 -49.38
C THR A 376 27.52 14.52 -50.23
N GLY A 377 26.41 14.09 -50.86
CA GLY A 377 26.41 13.08 -51.91
C GLY A 377 26.73 13.68 -53.30
N PRO A 378 27.55 13.04 -54.15
CA PRO A 378 27.84 13.53 -55.50
C PRO A 378 26.62 13.36 -56.42
N SER A 379 26.20 14.45 -57.09
CA SER A 379 25.00 14.44 -57.93
C SER A 379 25.21 13.80 -59.30
N ARG A 380 24.32 12.87 -59.66
CA ARG A 380 24.10 12.49 -61.06
C ARG A 380 22.97 13.36 -61.62
N ARG A 381 23.21 13.98 -62.78
CA ARG A 381 22.32 14.98 -63.39
C ARG A 381 20.99 14.39 -63.88
N VAL A 382 19.92 15.17 -63.80
CA VAL A 382 18.98 15.43 -64.91
C VAL A 382 18.24 16.77 -64.66
N LEU A 383 17.63 17.33 -65.70
CA LEU A 383 17.19 18.73 -65.87
C LEU A 383 15.65 18.89 -65.70
N TYR A 384 15.17 20.07 -65.26
CA TYR A 384 14.08 20.91 -65.84
C TYR A 384 13.32 21.78 -64.81
N GLY A 385 12.94 23.02 -65.20
CA GLY A 385 11.93 23.91 -64.56
C GLY A 385 12.28 24.50 -63.17
N ALA A 386 12.47 25.80 -62.87
CA ALA A 386 12.10 27.11 -63.44
C ALA A 386 10.83 27.80 -62.85
N SER A 387 11.06 29.03 -62.32
CA SER A 387 10.16 30.18 -62.03
C SER A 387 9.12 30.15 -60.88
N ALA A 388 8.79 31.39 -60.41
CA ALA A 388 7.87 31.80 -59.31
C ALA A 388 8.32 31.46 -57.87
N ALA A 389 8.77 32.37 -56.98
CA ALA A 389 8.78 33.84 -56.85
C ALA A 389 7.52 34.53 -56.26
N GLY A 390 7.61 34.93 -54.98
CA GLY A 390 6.90 36.07 -54.38
C GLY A 390 5.62 35.80 -53.58
N GLY A 391 5.57 36.19 -52.29
CA GLY A 391 4.33 36.26 -51.51
C GLY A 391 4.46 36.34 -49.98
N LEU A 392 4.20 37.53 -49.43
CA LEU A 392 3.77 37.82 -48.04
C LEU A 392 4.52 37.21 -46.84
N ALA A 393 5.32 38.05 -46.18
CA ALA A 393 5.68 37.91 -44.77
C ALA A 393 5.09 39.08 -43.95
N VAL A 394 4.03 38.85 -43.18
CA VAL A 394 3.50 39.77 -42.15
C VAL A 394 2.91 38.99 -40.98
N ALA A 395 3.73 38.69 -39.96
CA ALA A 395 3.35 38.37 -38.56
C ALA A 395 4.56 37.80 -37.78
N GLY A 396 5.56 38.62 -37.44
CA GLY A 396 6.79 38.11 -36.79
C GLY A 396 7.66 39.13 -36.05
N ALA A 397 7.20 40.37 -35.86
CA ALA A 397 8.03 41.47 -35.38
C ALA A 397 7.43 42.15 -34.13
N CYS A 398 7.35 41.42 -33.00
CA CYS A 398 7.01 41.98 -31.67
C CYS A 398 7.60 41.23 -30.47
N LEU A 399 8.24 40.05 -30.64
CA LEU A 399 8.64 39.19 -29.52
C LEU A 399 10.16 39.03 -29.34
N TRP A 400 10.95 40.04 -29.72
CA TRP A 400 12.42 40.06 -29.55
C TRP A 400 12.94 41.20 -28.65
N PHE A 401 12.04 41.92 -27.96
CA PHE A 401 12.37 43.10 -27.14
C PHE A 401 11.95 42.99 -25.66
N LEU A 402 11.58 41.80 -25.19
CA LEU A 402 11.08 41.56 -23.81
C LEU A 402 11.76 40.41 -23.05
N VAL A 403 13.00 40.04 -23.42
CA VAL A 403 13.90 39.26 -22.55
C VAL A 403 15.25 39.99 -22.47
N GLY A 404 15.26 41.09 -21.71
CA GLY A 404 16.49 41.84 -21.43
C GLY A 404 17.39 41.07 -20.47
N SER A 405 18.62 40.79 -20.88
CA SER A 405 19.61 40.07 -20.08
C SER A 405 20.08 40.88 -18.87
N ARG A 406 20.29 40.20 -17.73
CA ARG A 406 21.03 40.73 -16.58
C ARG A 406 21.92 39.65 -15.97
N SER A 407 23.22 39.94 -15.93
CA SER A 407 24.21 39.14 -15.20
C SER A 407 24.02 39.26 -13.68
N PRO A 408 24.37 38.23 -12.89
CA PRO A 408 24.35 38.35 -11.43
C PRO A 408 25.47 39.29 -10.93
N GLN A 409 25.16 40.06 -9.89
CA GLN A 409 26.16 40.68 -9.00
C GLN A 409 26.02 40.07 -7.59
N PRO A 410 27.11 40.02 -6.80
CA PRO A 410 27.08 39.43 -5.47
C PRO A 410 26.31 40.31 -4.47
N VAL A 411 25.44 39.70 -3.67
CA VAL A 411 24.77 40.34 -2.53
C VAL A 411 25.54 40.04 -1.25
N ALA A 412 25.74 41.06 -0.41
CA ALA A 412 26.52 40.94 0.83
C ALA A 412 25.76 40.16 1.92
N GLN A 413 26.52 39.50 2.80
CA GLN A 413 25.98 38.82 3.98
C GLN A 413 25.53 39.84 5.04
N PRO A 414 24.40 39.60 5.75
CA PRO A 414 24.06 40.36 6.95
C PRO A 414 24.96 39.94 8.13
N VAL A 415 25.46 40.91 8.89
CA VAL A 415 26.27 40.68 10.09
C VAL A 415 25.38 40.15 11.23
N PRO A 416 25.78 39.12 12.00
CA PRO A 416 25.02 38.66 13.16
C PRO A 416 24.96 39.74 14.25
N GLN A 417 23.76 40.08 14.73
CA GLN A 417 23.60 40.88 15.93
C GLN A 417 23.75 39.99 17.17
N THR A 418 24.66 40.36 18.07
CA THR A 418 24.87 39.65 19.35
C THR A 418 23.74 39.95 20.33
N VAL A 419 22.77 39.05 20.42
CA VAL A 419 21.88 38.95 21.59
C VAL A 419 22.56 38.04 22.59
N ALA A 420 22.89 38.56 23.77
CA ALA A 420 23.49 37.76 24.84
C ALA A 420 22.44 36.80 25.42
N VAL A 421 22.70 35.50 25.31
CA VAL A 421 21.99 34.46 26.05
C VAL A 421 22.94 33.92 27.11
N GLU A 422 22.46 33.86 28.34
CA GLU A 422 23.23 33.46 29.52
C GLU A 422 23.65 31.99 29.42
N ALA A 423 24.89 31.68 29.81
CA ALA A 423 25.46 30.35 29.59
C ALA A 423 24.82 29.31 30.53
N PRO A 424 24.30 28.17 30.02
CA PRO A 424 23.84 27.10 30.87
C PRO A 424 25.02 26.47 31.62
N ALA A 425 24.87 26.29 32.93
CA ALA A 425 25.88 25.66 33.78
C ALA A 425 26.22 24.23 33.31
N PRO A 426 27.46 23.77 33.51
CA PRO A 426 27.87 22.43 33.09
C PRO A 426 27.01 21.36 33.78
N LYS A 427 26.39 20.48 32.98
CA LYS A 427 25.71 19.29 33.51
C LYS A 427 26.75 18.35 34.10
N VAL A 428 26.59 18.03 35.38
CA VAL A 428 27.34 16.97 36.04
C VAL A 428 26.97 15.63 35.39
N GLU A 429 28.00 14.88 35.01
CA GLU A 429 27.88 13.52 34.48
C GLU A 429 27.55 12.56 35.64
N PRO A 430 26.51 11.69 35.52
CA PRO A 430 26.16 10.77 36.60
C PRO A 430 27.20 9.65 36.69
N GLU A 431 27.74 9.42 37.89
CA GLU A 431 28.67 8.30 38.15
C GLU A 431 28.03 6.95 37.79
N PRO A 432 28.82 5.98 37.29
CA PRO A 432 28.36 4.60 37.15
C PRO A 432 28.07 4.01 38.54
N PRO A 433 26.97 3.25 38.71
CA PRO A 433 26.62 2.66 40.00
C PRO A 433 27.68 1.64 40.44
N ALA A 434 28.12 1.76 41.70
CA ALA A 434 29.06 0.82 42.31
C ALA A 434 28.49 -0.61 42.35
N PRO A 435 29.33 -1.66 42.21
CA PRO A 435 28.88 -3.04 42.21
C PRO A 435 28.33 -3.45 43.59
N SER A 436 27.06 -3.84 43.62
CA SER A 436 26.45 -4.50 44.78
C SER A 436 27.02 -5.92 44.95
N PRO A 437 27.09 -6.45 46.19
CA PRO A 437 27.84 -7.67 46.48
C PRO A 437 27.21 -8.92 45.86
N VAL A 438 28.07 -9.89 45.52
CA VAL A 438 27.69 -11.22 45.07
C VAL A 438 26.97 -11.96 46.22
N GLN A 439 25.78 -12.49 45.94
CA GLN A 439 25.17 -13.53 46.78
C GLN A 439 25.61 -14.90 46.27
N GLU A 440 25.98 -15.78 47.19
CA GLU A 440 26.34 -17.16 46.88
C GLU A 440 25.09 -17.98 46.47
N PRO A 441 25.16 -18.86 45.47
CA PRO A 441 24.08 -19.77 45.16
C PRO A 441 24.00 -20.89 46.23
N GLU A 442 22.86 -20.98 46.90
CA GLU A 442 22.57 -22.01 47.91
C GLU A 442 22.46 -23.40 47.26
N LEU A 443 22.83 -24.46 47.99
CA LEU A 443 22.92 -25.81 47.42
C LEU A 443 21.54 -26.41 47.07
N VAL A 444 21.45 -27.03 45.90
CA VAL A 444 20.42 -28.03 45.57
C VAL A 444 21.09 -29.39 45.36
N ALA A 445 20.52 -30.43 45.96
CA ALA A 445 21.15 -31.75 46.08
C ALA A 445 21.06 -32.62 44.81
N GLU A 446 21.85 -33.70 44.81
CA GLU A 446 22.11 -34.59 43.68
C GLU A 446 20.89 -35.45 43.26
N VAL A 447 20.81 -35.74 41.95
CA VAL A 447 20.25 -37.00 41.43
C VAL A 447 21.20 -37.49 40.32
N PRO A 448 21.74 -38.72 40.40
CA PRO A 448 22.75 -39.20 39.46
C PRO A 448 22.15 -39.65 38.12
N ALA A 449 22.97 -39.62 37.07
CA ALA A 449 22.66 -40.14 35.75
C ALA A 449 23.23 -41.55 35.54
N GLU A 450 22.64 -42.32 34.63
CA GLU A 450 23.21 -43.58 34.12
C GLU A 450 23.18 -43.57 32.59
N VAL A 451 24.22 -44.16 31.97
CA VAL A 451 24.50 -44.10 30.52
C VAL A 451 24.17 -45.46 29.88
N PRO A 452 23.91 -45.52 28.57
CA PRO A 452 24.83 -46.31 27.76
C PRO A 452 25.16 -45.70 26.38
N ASP A 453 26.25 -46.19 25.79
CA ASP A 453 26.80 -45.78 24.50
C ASP A 453 27.09 -47.00 23.60
N THR A 454 27.35 -46.76 22.32
CA THR A 454 27.89 -47.64 21.28
C THR A 454 26.98 -48.66 20.54
N SER A 455 26.92 -48.39 19.24
CA SER A 455 26.60 -49.21 18.04
C SER A 455 27.44 -50.52 17.90
N PRO A 456 27.36 -51.32 16.80
CA PRO A 456 26.47 -51.30 15.60
C PRO A 456 25.92 -52.69 15.13
N ALA A 457 25.06 -52.74 14.09
CA ALA A 457 25.17 -53.65 12.91
C ALA A 457 23.95 -53.62 11.93
N GLU A 458 24.23 -53.76 10.63
CA GLU A 458 23.35 -54.26 9.55
C GLU A 458 23.93 -55.63 9.04
N PRO A 459 23.39 -56.40 8.06
CA PRO A 459 22.25 -56.15 7.15
C PRO A 459 21.30 -57.37 6.85
N GLU A 460 20.45 -57.18 5.82
CA GLU A 460 19.90 -58.15 4.84
C GLU A 460 18.52 -58.86 4.99
N ALA A 461 17.66 -58.55 4.00
CA ALA A 461 16.82 -59.42 3.16
C ALA A 461 15.76 -60.39 3.76
N THR A 462 14.47 -60.15 3.43
CA THR A 462 13.69 -60.90 2.39
C THR A 462 12.20 -60.48 2.29
N ARG A 463 11.46 -61.00 1.29
CA ARG A 463 9.99 -60.88 1.03
C ARG A 463 9.39 -62.31 0.87
N PRO A 464 8.11 -62.52 0.49
CA PRO A 464 6.85 -62.30 1.24
C PRO A 464 5.90 -63.55 1.20
N ALA A 465 4.80 -63.59 1.97
CA ALA A 465 3.69 -64.55 1.71
C ALA A 465 2.29 -64.08 2.16
N HIS A 466 1.27 -64.56 1.45
CA HIS A 466 -0.15 -64.13 1.45
C HIS A 466 -1.10 -65.08 2.26
N PRO A 467 -2.46 -64.87 2.30
CA PRO A 467 -3.30 -65.30 3.44
C PRO A 467 -4.44 -66.31 3.13
N THR A 468 -5.29 -66.58 4.13
CA THR A 468 -6.71 -67.01 3.99
C THR A 468 -7.58 -66.17 4.93
N ARG A 469 -8.84 -65.74 4.69
CA ARG A 469 -9.98 -66.08 3.80
C ARG A 469 -11.07 -66.98 4.43
N LYS A 470 -12.22 -66.38 4.77
CA LYS A 470 -13.59 -66.87 4.46
C LYS A 470 -14.67 -65.79 4.71
N SER A 471 -15.92 -66.06 4.33
CA SER A 471 -16.95 -65.03 4.06
C SER A 471 -18.38 -65.54 4.22
N SER A 472 -19.32 -64.69 4.68
CA SER A 472 -20.78 -64.85 4.49
C SER A 472 -21.55 -63.53 4.72
N LYS A 473 -22.86 -63.54 4.42
CA LYS A 473 -23.85 -62.43 4.29
C LYS A 473 -25.27 -63.07 4.43
N PRO A 474 -26.43 -62.36 4.39
CA PRO A 474 -26.79 -60.96 4.68
C PRO A 474 -28.11 -60.85 5.55
N VAL A 475 -28.97 -59.83 5.27
CA VAL A 475 -30.42 -59.62 5.64
C VAL A 475 -30.70 -58.62 6.81
N ARG A 476 -31.80 -57.84 6.89
CA ARG A 476 -32.48 -56.85 5.98
C ARG A 476 -33.63 -56.14 6.76
N ALA A 477 -33.91 -54.84 6.51
CA ALA A 477 -35.19 -54.10 6.75
C ALA A 477 -35.58 -53.78 8.24
N THR A 478 -36.39 -52.77 8.63
CA THR A 478 -37.07 -51.63 7.93
C THR A 478 -37.57 -50.54 8.91
N GLN A 479 -37.77 -49.29 8.41
CA GLN A 479 -38.77 -48.26 8.83
C GLN A 479 -38.70 -47.61 10.26
N HIS A 480 -39.48 -46.56 10.62
CA HIS A 480 -39.72 -45.20 10.02
C HIS A 480 -40.63 -44.33 10.96
N VAL A 481 -40.55 -42.98 10.88
CA VAL A 481 -41.57 -41.94 11.25
C VAL A 481 -41.55 -41.28 12.68
N GLN A 482 -42.01 -40.01 12.66
CA GLN A 482 -42.30 -38.92 13.63
C GLN A 482 -43.43 -39.21 14.68
N ALA A 483 -43.86 -38.34 15.62
CA ALA A 483 -43.27 -37.20 16.40
C ALA A 483 -44.33 -36.66 17.44
N GLU A 484 -44.10 -35.46 18.00
CA GLU A 484 -45.00 -34.57 18.78
C GLU A 484 -45.16 -34.75 20.33
N GLU A 485 -45.77 -33.74 20.96
CA GLU A 485 -45.54 -33.23 22.33
C GLU A 485 -46.86 -33.17 23.18
N PRO A 486 -46.84 -32.85 24.50
CA PRO A 486 -47.09 -31.45 24.91
C PRO A 486 -46.51 -30.97 26.28
N THR A 487 -46.64 -29.66 26.53
CA THR A 487 -46.34 -28.90 27.79
C THR A 487 -47.49 -28.94 28.83
N PRO A 488 -47.38 -28.49 30.12
CA PRO A 488 -47.10 -27.09 30.55
C PRO A 488 -46.34 -26.86 31.90
N ALA A 489 -46.24 -25.60 32.34
CA ALA A 489 -45.72 -25.08 33.64
C ALA A 489 -46.86 -24.37 34.43
N PRO A 490 -46.67 -23.53 35.50
CA PRO A 490 -45.49 -23.17 36.32
C PRO A 490 -45.72 -23.16 37.87
N VAL A 491 -44.70 -22.85 38.69
CA VAL A 491 -44.82 -22.49 40.14
C VAL A 491 -43.78 -21.40 40.53
N VAL A 492 -44.05 -20.63 41.60
CA VAL A 492 -43.25 -19.51 42.15
C VAL A 492 -43.06 -19.70 43.66
N GLU A 493 -41.86 -19.40 44.22
CA GLU A 493 -41.69 -18.74 45.54
C GLU A 493 -40.22 -18.37 45.87
N GLN A 494 -39.98 -17.64 46.97
CA GLN A 494 -38.67 -17.13 47.41
C GLN A 494 -38.19 -17.81 48.74
N PRO A 495 -37.49 -17.16 49.71
CA PRO A 495 -36.10 -17.54 49.99
C PRO A 495 -35.85 -18.01 51.44
N THR A 496 -34.62 -18.49 51.72
CA THR A 496 -34.13 -18.75 53.09
C THR A 496 -32.79 -18.06 53.34
N VAL A 497 -32.59 -17.62 54.59
CA VAL A 497 -31.48 -16.76 55.06
C VAL A 497 -30.72 -17.44 56.19
N VAL A 498 -29.40 -17.28 56.25
CA VAL A 498 -28.57 -17.54 57.44
C VAL A 498 -27.51 -16.44 57.61
N ALA A 499 -27.25 -16.01 58.84
CA ALA A 499 -26.24 -15.02 59.25
C ALA A 499 -25.88 -15.30 60.75
N ALA A 500 -24.91 -14.68 61.43
CA ALA A 500 -24.01 -13.54 61.16
C ALA A 500 -22.66 -13.82 61.91
N SER A 501 -21.77 -12.90 62.35
CA SER A 501 -21.68 -11.42 62.36
C SER A 501 -20.23 -10.96 62.63
N ALA A 502 -19.90 -9.70 62.33
CA ALA A 502 -18.78 -8.96 62.94
C ALA A 502 -19.03 -7.44 62.81
N VAL A 503 -18.68 -6.65 63.83
CA VAL A 503 -19.06 -5.23 63.98
C VAL A 503 -17.90 -4.41 64.56
N GLN A 504 -17.73 -3.17 64.08
CA GLN A 504 -17.09 -2.08 64.84
C GLN A 504 -17.66 -0.70 64.41
N GLU A 505 -17.50 0.31 65.27
CA GLU A 505 -18.34 1.53 65.32
C GLU A 505 -17.65 2.85 64.84
N PRO A 506 -18.38 4.00 64.73
CA PRO A 506 -18.11 4.99 63.68
C PRO A 506 -17.51 6.36 64.11
N PRO A 507 -17.12 7.20 63.14
CA PRO A 507 -16.86 8.65 63.28
C PRO A 507 -18.14 9.53 63.02
N PRO A 508 -18.11 10.85 63.31
CA PRO A 508 -19.32 11.66 63.55
C PRO A 508 -19.87 12.47 62.35
N ALA A 509 -20.92 13.27 62.63
CA ALA A 509 -21.80 13.95 61.67
C ALA A 509 -21.30 15.30 61.11
N VAL A 510 -22.11 15.88 60.21
CA VAL A 510 -21.78 16.90 59.19
C VAL A 510 -22.45 18.26 59.46
N PRO A 511 -21.82 19.41 59.12
CA PRO A 511 -22.48 20.70 58.91
C PRO A 511 -22.86 20.93 57.43
N GLU A 512 -23.97 21.65 57.18
CA GLU A 512 -24.68 21.69 55.89
C GLU A 512 -24.04 22.56 54.79
N SER A 513 -24.24 22.18 53.51
CA SER A 513 -24.32 23.11 52.37
C SER A 513 -25.20 22.57 51.23
N GLU A 514 -25.74 23.50 50.43
CA GLU A 514 -26.94 23.43 49.57
C GLU A 514 -27.10 22.28 48.55
N PRO A 515 -28.35 21.94 48.13
CA PRO A 515 -28.62 20.90 47.13
C PRO A 515 -28.38 21.35 45.68
N ALA A 516 -27.71 20.51 44.89
CA ALA A 516 -27.43 20.76 43.48
C ALA A 516 -28.71 20.80 42.59
N PRO A 517 -28.76 21.67 41.55
CA PRO A 517 -29.95 21.86 40.74
C PRO A 517 -30.22 20.69 39.77
N LYS A 518 -31.49 20.28 39.69
CA LYS A 518 -31.97 19.29 38.72
C LYS A 518 -31.88 19.85 37.30
N LYS A 519 -31.21 19.15 36.38
CA LYS A 519 -31.07 19.53 34.95
C LYS A 519 -32.41 19.42 34.20
N GLY A 520 -33.28 20.41 34.35
CA GLY A 520 -34.52 20.53 33.58
C GLY A 520 -34.33 21.26 32.24
N VAL A 521 -34.89 20.68 31.17
CA VAL A 521 -35.29 21.26 29.86
C VAL A 521 -34.28 22.15 29.10
N PHE A 522 -33.76 23.24 29.68
CA PHE A 522 -32.87 24.21 29.05
C PHE A 522 -31.64 23.57 28.41
N GLY A 523 -30.96 22.65 29.11
CA GLY A 523 -29.79 21.95 28.56
C GLY A 523 -30.06 21.13 27.29
N LEU A 524 -31.32 20.71 27.06
CA LEU A 524 -31.73 20.04 25.83
C LEU A 524 -32.00 21.03 24.69
N LEU A 525 -32.44 22.25 25.01
CA LEU A 525 -32.63 23.33 24.05
C LEU A 525 -31.28 23.90 23.58
N ASP A 526 -30.33 24.13 24.48
CA ASP A 526 -28.98 24.59 24.12
C ASP A 526 -28.21 23.53 23.32
N SER A 527 -28.32 22.25 23.70
CA SER A 527 -27.75 21.14 22.93
C SER A 527 -28.32 21.07 21.50
N LYS A 528 -29.65 21.14 21.34
CA LYS A 528 -30.28 21.21 20.00
C LYS A 528 -29.91 22.48 19.23
N ARG A 529 -29.74 23.61 19.91
CA ARG A 529 -29.30 24.87 19.30
C ARG A 529 -27.89 24.73 18.74
N GLN A 530 -26.97 24.13 19.50
CA GLN A 530 -25.61 23.83 19.04
C GLN A 530 -25.61 22.83 17.87
N GLU A 531 -26.43 21.77 17.93
CA GLU A 531 -26.55 20.77 16.86
C GLU A 531 -27.08 21.40 15.55
N VAL A 532 -28.11 22.24 15.63
CA VAL A 532 -28.62 23.00 14.47
C VAL A 532 -27.57 23.99 13.95
N GLN A 533 -26.86 24.69 14.83
CA GLN A 533 -25.84 25.66 14.45
C GLN A 533 -24.61 24.98 13.79
N GLN A 534 -24.24 23.78 14.22
CA GLN A 534 -23.26 22.93 13.54
C GLN A 534 -23.76 22.47 12.17
N LYS A 535 -25.01 21.99 12.06
CA LYS A 535 -25.62 21.56 10.78
C LYS A 535 -25.77 22.71 9.77
N VAL A 536 -26.07 23.92 10.22
CA VAL A 536 -26.05 25.12 9.38
C VAL A 536 -24.61 25.46 8.96
N SER A 537 -23.63 25.40 9.88
CA SER A 537 -22.22 25.65 9.55
C SER A 537 -21.65 24.65 8.53
N SER A 538 -22.01 23.36 8.61
CA SER A 538 -21.58 22.37 7.62
C SER A 538 -22.27 22.59 6.26
N LEU A 539 -23.58 22.84 6.22
CA LEU A 539 -24.31 23.13 4.97
C LEU A 539 -23.78 24.38 4.24
N VAL A 540 -23.41 25.43 4.98
CA VAL A 540 -22.77 26.63 4.40
C VAL A 540 -21.40 26.27 3.80
N LYS A 541 -20.57 25.48 4.51
CA LYS A 541 -19.25 25.04 4.02
C LYS A 541 -19.36 24.13 2.78
N THR A 542 -20.35 23.25 2.70
CA THR A 542 -20.58 22.43 1.49
C THR A 542 -20.92 23.30 0.29
N LYS A 543 -21.89 24.23 0.42
CA LYS A 543 -22.24 25.15 -0.68
C LYS A 543 -21.09 26.09 -1.08
N GLN A 544 -20.29 26.53 -0.11
CA GLN A 544 -19.08 27.32 -0.36
C GLN A 544 -18.08 26.55 -1.24
N GLN A 545 -17.87 25.25 -0.97
CA GLN A 545 -17.02 24.38 -1.79
C GLN A 545 -17.60 24.14 -3.19
N GLU A 546 -18.91 23.93 -3.32
CA GLU A 546 -19.59 23.79 -4.62
C GLU A 546 -19.40 25.03 -5.51
N VAL A 547 -19.62 26.24 -4.97
CA VAL A 547 -19.42 27.50 -5.70
C VAL A 547 -17.95 27.71 -6.06
N GLN A 548 -17.02 27.42 -5.15
CA GLN A 548 -15.58 27.52 -5.41
C GLN A 548 -15.13 26.55 -6.52
N GLN A 549 -15.68 25.33 -6.56
CA GLN A 549 -15.44 24.38 -7.65
C GLN A 549 -16.05 24.88 -8.98
N LYS A 550 -17.28 25.40 -8.98
CA LYS A 550 -17.94 25.99 -10.16
C LYS A 550 -17.10 27.12 -10.77
N VAL A 551 -16.73 28.13 -9.98
CA VAL A 551 -15.91 29.27 -10.45
C VAL A 551 -14.53 28.80 -10.92
N SER A 552 -13.89 27.87 -10.20
CA SER A 552 -12.59 27.30 -10.60
C SER A 552 -12.67 26.52 -11.93
N GLY A 553 -13.77 25.82 -12.19
CA GLY A 553 -14.03 25.12 -13.46
C GLY A 553 -14.20 26.09 -14.62
N LEU A 554 -15.03 27.12 -14.46
CA LEU A 554 -15.28 28.14 -15.48
C LEU A 554 -14.01 28.96 -15.78
N MET A 555 -13.20 29.26 -14.76
CA MET A 555 -11.88 29.87 -14.92
C MET A 555 -10.87 28.99 -15.68
N GLN A 556 -11.04 27.66 -15.67
CA GLN A 556 -10.24 26.71 -16.44
C GLN A 556 -10.73 26.56 -17.90
N SER A 557 -12.05 26.60 -18.14
CA SER A 557 -12.61 26.64 -19.51
C SER A 557 -12.46 27.99 -20.21
N LYS A 558 -12.01 29.03 -19.48
CA LYS A 558 -11.94 30.45 -19.90
C LYS A 558 -13.31 31.11 -20.09
N ASP A 559 -14.34 30.55 -19.47
CA ASP A 559 -15.67 31.16 -19.42
C ASP A 559 -15.71 32.18 -18.27
N TYR A 560 -15.09 33.34 -18.52
CA TYR A 560 -14.89 34.36 -17.49
C TYR A 560 -16.16 35.13 -17.14
N ASP A 561 -17.13 35.19 -18.05
CA ASP A 561 -18.42 35.86 -17.81
C ASP A 561 -19.32 35.01 -16.90
N ALA A 562 -19.45 33.70 -17.15
CA ALA A 562 -20.15 32.81 -16.22
C ALA A 562 -19.39 32.63 -14.89
N ALA A 563 -18.05 32.71 -14.89
CA ALA A 563 -17.26 32.76 -13.66
C ALA A 563 -17.54 34.04 -12.85
N LEU A 564 -17.74 35.18 -13.52
CA LEU A 564 -18.08 36.45 -12.89
C LEU A 564 -19.50 36.44 -12.32
N GLU A 565 -20.48 35.90 -13.05
CA GLU A 565 -21.84 35.69 -12.56
C GLU A 565 -21.85 34.84 -11.28
N ALA A 566 -21.23 33.66 -11.32
CA ALA A 566 -21.16 32.76 -10.17
C ALA A 566 -20.37 33.33 -8.96
N ALA A 567 -19.38 34.20 -9.20
CA ALA A 567 -18.65 34.89 -8.14
C ALA A 567 -19.43 36.07 -7.54
N ASN A 568 -20.24 36.77 -8.34
CA ASN A 568 -21.18 37.79 -7.84
C ASN A 568 -22.31 37.16 -7.03
N ASP A 569 -22.89 36.06 -7.49
CA ASP A 569 -23.87 35.27 -6.73
C ASP A 569 -23.33 34.87 -5.35
N CYS A 570 -22.06 34.45 -5.28
CA CYS A 570 -21.38 34.14 -4.02
C CYS A 570 -21.44 35.32 -3.05
N ALA A 571 -20.96 36.49 -3.48
CA ALA A 571 -20.86 37.69 -2.63
C ALA A 571 -22.23 38.31 -2.30
N ALA A 572 -23.18 38.29 -3.23
CA ALA A 572 -24.54 38.79 -3.01
C ALA A 572 -25.30 37.96 -1.95
N ASN A 573 -25.09 36.63 -1.92
CA ASN A 573 -25.69 35.76 -0.92
C ASN A 573 -24.88 35.64 0.38
N ASN A 574 -23.58 36.01 0.38
CA ASN A 574 -22.66 35.83 1.50
C ASN A 574 -21.70 37.05 1.64
N PRO A 575 -22.19 38.26 2.00
CA PRO A 575 -21.40 39.49 1.98
C PRO A 575 -20.25 39.53 3.00
N ASP A 576 -20.29 38.69 4.03
CA ASP A 576 -19.21 38.58 5.03
C ASP A 576 -18.15 37.52 4.68
N MET A 577 -18.32 36.77 3.57
CA MET A 577 -17.49 35.61 3.23
C MET A 577 -16.26 36.00 2.39
N PRO A 578 -15.03 35.92 2.93
CA PRO A 578 -13.83 36.38 2.23
C PRO A 578 -13.54 35.64 0.91
N GLU A 579 -13.89 34.35 0.82
CA GLU A 579 -13.62 33.53 -0.36
C GLU A 579 -14.37 34.01 -1.61
N CYS A 580 -15.57 34.59 -1.46
CA CYS A 580 -16.30 35.19 -2.58
C CYS A 580 -15.52 36.38 -3.18
N TYR A 581 -14.94 37.24 -2.33
CA TYR A 581 -14.13 38.37 -2.77
C TYR A 581 -12.76 37.95 -3.33
N LEU A 582 -12.18 36.87 -2.82
CA LEU A 582 -10.98 36.26 -3.40
C LEU A 582 -11.25 35.75 -4.82
N MET A 583 -12.42 35.15 -5.06
CA MET A 583 -12.85 34.71 -6.39
C MET A 583 -13.14 35.89 -7.33
N LEU A 584 -13.87 36.92 -6.88
CA LEU A 584 -14.12 38.13 -7.66
C LEU A 584 -12.80 38.83 -8.07
N GLY A 585 -11.86 38.98 -7.15
CA GLY A 585 -10.52 39.52 -7.46
C GLY A 585 -9.78 38.70 -8.53
N ALA A 586 -9.87 37.37 -8.45
CA ALA A 586 -9.25 36.49 -9.44
C ALA A 586 -9.93 36.57 -10.83
N VAL A 587 -11.26 36.66 -10.89
CA VAL A 587 -12.01 36.79 -12.16
C VAL A 587 -11.79 38.15 -12.80
N HIS A 588 -11.90 39.26 -12.04
CA HIS A 588 -11.62 40.60 -12.56
C HIS A 588 -10.16 40.76 -13.03
N ALA A 589 -9.20 40.09 -12.38
CA ALA A 589 -7.81 40.01 -12.87
C ALA A 589 -7.65 39.25 -14.20
N LYS A 590 -8.59 38.37 -14.57
CA LYS A 590 -8.62 37.69 -15.89
C LYS A 590 -9.37 38.47 -16.96
N LEU A 591 -10.42 39.20 -16.57
CA LEU A 591 -11.15 40.13 -17.44
C LEU A 591 -10.39 41.45 -17.70
N ASN A 592 -9.18 41.62 -17.15
CA ASN A 592 -8.38 42.84 -17.25
C ASN A 592 -9.10 44.08 -16.68
N HIS A 593 -9.78 43.88 -15.55
CA HIS A 593 -10.49 44.89 -14.75
C HIS A 593 -9.69 45.21 -13.46
N PRO A 594 -8.63 46.04 -13.53
CA PRO A 594 -7.64 46.14 -12.44
C PRO A 594 -8.14 46.88 -11.20
N ARG A 595 -9.10 47.81 -11.33
CA ARG A 595 -9.62 48.60 -10.20
C ARG A 595 -10.54 47.75 -9.34
N GLU A 596 -11.43 47.03 -10.01
CA GLU A 596 -12.40 46.09 -9.49
C GLU A 596 -11.66 44.90 -8.83
N SER A 597 -10.67 44.34 -9.53
CA SER A 597 -9.75 43.33 -8.99
C SER A 597 -9.11 43.78 -7.66
N THR A 598 -8.55 45.00 -7.64
CA THR A 598 -7.95 45.60 -6.45
C THR A 598 -8.96 45.75 -5.31
N GLN A 599 -10.14 46.31 -5.59
CA GLN A 599 -11.21 46.52 -4.62
C GLN A 599 -11.70 45.20 -3.98
N HIS A 600 -11.83 44.13 -4.77
CA HIS A 600 -12.23 42.83 -4.24
C HIS A 600 -11.10 42.18 -3.42
N TYR A 601 -9.84 42.28 -3.84
CA TYR A 601 -8.70 41.81 -3.05
C TYR A 601 -8.53 42.57 -1.73
N GLU A 602 -8.74 43.89 -1.71
CA GLU A 602 -8.81 44.66 -0.46
C GLU A 602 -9.96 44.21 0.44
N THR A 603 -11.12 43.91 -0.13
CA THR A 603 -12.30 43.46 0.63
C THR A 603 -12.05 42.09 1.26
N PHE A 604 -11.44 41.18 0.50
CA PHE A 604 -10.89 39.93 1.05
C PHE A 604 -9.89 40.17 2.19
N LEU A 605 -8.97 41.13 2.09
CA LEU A 605 -8.02 41.45 3.16
C LEU A 605 -8.65 42.14 4.38
N LYS A 606 -9.87 42.68 4.27
CA LYS A 606 -10.68 43.20 5.39
C LYS A 606 -11.47 42.10 6.11
N LEU A 607 -11.91 41.06 5.37
CA LEU A 607 -12.75 39.97 5.90
C LEU A 607 -12.00 38.71 6.34
N ALA A 608 -10.88 38.36 5.70
CA ALA A 608 -10.16 37.10 5.98
C ALA A 608 -9.39 37.16 7.32
N PRO A 609 -9.44 36.11 8.17
CA PRO A 609 -8.70 36.08 9.43
C PRO A 609 -7.19 36.05 9.19
N ALA A 610 -6.39 36.50 10.17
CA ALA A 610 -4.97 36.82 9.97
C ALA A 610 -4.10 35.63 9.53
N ASP A 611 -4.48 34.41 9.90
CA ASP A 611 -3.88 33.13 9.57
C ASP A 611 -4.27 32.59 8.16
N HIS A 612 -5.26 33.19 7.50
CA HIS A 612 -5.82 32.65 6.26
C HIS A 612 -4.76 32.55 5.13
N PRO A 613 -4.51 31.36 4.55
CA PRO A 613 -3.29 31.02 3.80
C PRO A 613 -3.10 31.76 2.47
N ARG A 614 -4.11 32.49 1.98
CA ARG A 614 -3.99 33.34 0.79
C ARG A 614 -3.64 34.81 1.09
N ARG A 615 -3.65 35.27 2.36
CA ARG A 615 -3.43 36.69 2.70
C ARG A 615 -2.08 37.22 2.22
N ALA A 616 -0.98 36.51 2.50
CA ALA A 616 0.36 36.93 2.08
C ALA A 616 0.46 37.11 0.55
N LYS A 617 -0.10 36.17 -0.22
CA LYS A 617 -0.11 36.24 -1.68
C LYS A 617 -0.98 37.38 -2.23
N VAL A 618 -2.10 37.71 -1.57
CA VAL A 618 -2.93 38.85 -2.00
C VAL A 618 -2.24 40.20 -1.69
N VAL A 619 -1.56 40.32 -0.54
CA VAL A 619 -0.71 41.48 -0.25
C VAL A 619 0.41 41.63 -1.29
N GLU A 620 1.06 40.53 -1.67
CA GLU A 620 2.10 40.51 -2.72
C GLU A 620 1.56 40.97 -4.10
N MET A 621 0.36 40.51 -4.49
CA MET A 621 -0.28 40.92 -5.74
C MET A 621 -0.63 42.42 -5.75
N LEU A 622 -1.22 42.94 -4.67
CA LEU A 622 -1.54 44.36 -4.54
C LEU A 622 -0.28 45.26 -4.52
N GLY A 623 0.78 44.82 -3.85
CA GLY A 623 2.07 45.52 -3.85
C GLY A 623 2.74 45.61 -5.23
N LYS A 624 2.48 44.64 -6.12
CA LYS A 624 2.96 44.66 -7.51
C LYS A 624 2.17 45.60 -8.41
N THR A 625 0.86 45.76 -8.19
CA THR A 625 0.03 46.75 -8.93
C THR A 625 0.27 48.18 -8.48
N GLY A 626 0.64 48.42 -7.21
CA GLY A 626 0.88 49.77 -6.67
C GLY A 626 2.13 50.48 -7.21
N ASN A 627 3.00 49.77 -7.94
CA ASN A 627 4.27 50.29 -8.47
C ASN A 627 4.24 50.54 -10.00
N ALA A 628 3.04 50.70 -10.56
CA ALA A 628 2.78 50.87 -12.00
C ALA A 628 1.75 51.99 -12.28
N GLY A 629 1.83 53.09 -11.52
CA GLY A 629 1.05 54.32 -11.68
C GLY A 629 1.94 55.53 -11.92
#